data_AF-A0ABC9VQ62-F1
#
_entry.id   AF-A0ABC9VQ62-F1
#
_cell.length_a   1.000
_cell.length_b   1.000
_cell.length_c   1.000
_cell.angle_alpha   90.00
_cell.angle_beta   90.00
_cell.angle_gamma   90.00
#
_symmetry.space_group_name_H-M   'P 1'
#
loop_
_entity.id
_entity.type
_entity.pdbx_description
1 polymer ?
#
loop_
_entity_poly.entity_id
_entity_poly.type
_entity_poly.pdbx_seq_one_letter_code
_entity_poly.pdbx_strand_id
1 'polypeptide(L)'
;MKPVKLIAVQDRNHHNKPILATNVTKIFYLCKEISGEFVSNDETDACDYFALDNLPKLSLDRNTKEQIEMCFKASKDPNWQTLFE
;
A
#
# COMPACT_ATOMS: atom_id res chain seq x y z
N MET A 1 15.75 1.09 -1.03
CA MET A 1 14.58 0.71 -1.86
C MET A 1 14.49 1.64 -3.07
N LYS A 2 13.95 1.19 -4.21
CA LYS A 2 13.69 2.02 -5.41
C LYS A 2 12.28 1.78 -5.97
N PRO A 3 11.51 2.82 -6.30
CA PRO A 3 10.21 2.65 -6.95
C PRO A 3 10.39 2.10 -8.36
N VAL A 4 9.55 1.14 -8.75
CA VAL A 4 9.60 0.50 -10.07
C VAL A 4 8.30 0.64 -10.87
N LYS A 5 7.16 0.88 -10.21
CA LYS A 5 5.85 1.06 -10.86
C LYS A 5 4.90 1.87 -9.98
N LEU A 6 4.16 2.79 -10.58
CA LEU A 6 3.02 3.45 -9.93
C LEU A 6 1.78 2.55 -10.07
N ILE A 7 1.21 2.09 -8.97
CA ILE A 7 0.07 1.17 -8.96
C ILE A 7 -1.25 1.93 -9.08
N ALA A 8 -1.43 2.94 -8.23
CA ALA A 8 -2.66 3.72 -8.18
C ALA A 8 -2.45 5.10 -7.55
N VAL A 9 -3.33 6.03 -7.94
CA VAL A 9 -3.58 7.32 -7.30
C VAL A 9 -5.07 7.34 -6.94
N GLN A 10 -5.40 7.36 -5.66
CA GLN A 10 -6.77 7.19 -5.16
C GLN A 10 -7.17 8.30 -4.19
N ASP A 11 -8.46 8.67 -4.20
CA ASP A 11 -9.05 9.42 -3.09
C ASP A 11 -9.29 8.47 -1.90
N ARG A 12 -8.70 8.77 -0.74
CA ARG A 12 -8.96 8.04 0.51
C ARG A 12 -10.45 7.88 0.79
N ASN A 13 -11.26 8.91 0.57
CA ASN A 13 -12.67 8.91 0.93
C ASN A 13 -13.51 7.90 0.12
N HIS A 14 -13.05 7.50 -1.08
CA HIS A 14 -13.72 6.46 -1.85
C HIS A 14 -13.45 5.05 -1.30
N HIS A 15 -12.28 4.83 -0.71
CA HIS A 15 -11.79 3.48 -0.36
C HIS A 15 -11.70 3.22 1.15
N ASN A 16 -11.69 4.26 1.97
CA ASN A 16 -11.51 4.16 3.42
C ASN A 16 -12.67 4.86 4.15
N LYS A 17 -13.05 4.31 5.31
CA LYS A 17 -14.05 4.88 6.21
C LYS A 17 -13.43 5.15 7.58
N PRO A 18 -13.89 6.19 8.31
CA PRO A 18 -14.93 7.14 7.92
C PRO A 18 -14.46 8.13 6.84
N ILE A 19 -15.43 8.79 6.20
CA ILE A 19 -15.16 9.93 5.31
C ILE A 19 -14.58 11.07 6.15
N LEU A 20 -13.52 11.70 5.67
CA LEU A 20 -12.92 12.86 6.29
C LEU A 20 -13.37 14.13 5.56
N ALA A 21 -13.46 15.23 6.31
CA ALA A 21 -13.67 16.56 5.73
C ALA A 21 -12.46 17.03 4.91
N THR A 22 -11.28 16.51 5.21
CA THR A 22 -10.04 16.75 4.47
C THR A 22 -9.86 15.71 3.38
N ASN A 23 -9.54 16.16 2.16
CA ASN A 23 -9.23 15.27 1.05
C ASN A 23 -7.80 14.76 1.15
N VAL A 24 -7.62 13.45 0.97
CA VAL A 24 -6.31 12.80 1.03
C VAL A 24 -6.14 11.94 -0.21
N THR A 25 -5.16 12.28 -1.04
CA THR A 25 -4.74 11.46 -2.17
C THR A 25 -3.73 10.41 -1.71
N LYS A 26 -4.03 9.14 -1.96
CA LYS A 26 -3.18 7.99 -1.64
C LYS A 26 -2.50 7.50 -2.90
N ILE A 27 -1.17 7.49 -2.88
CA ILE A 27 -0.36 7.06 -4.00
C ILE A 27 0.34 5.75 -3.63
N PHE A 28 0.08 4.69 -4.38
CA PHE A 28 0.67 3.37 -4.15
C PHE A 28 1.77 3.09 -5.17
N TYR A 29 2.99 2.86 -4.70
CA TYR A 29 4.12 2.44 -5.54
C TYR A 29 4.50 0.99 -5.25
N LEU A 30 4.78 0.23 -6.31
CA LEU A 30 5.54 -1.00 -6.21
C LEU A 30 7.02 -0.63 -6.20
N CYS A 31 7.74 -1.18 -5.23
CA CYS A 31 9.15 -0.90 -5.03
C CYS A 31 9.97 -2.18 -5.03
N LYS A 32 11.22 -2.06 -5.47
CA LYS A 32 12.23 -3.10 -5.34
C LYS A 32 13.13 -2.79 -4.16
N GLU A 33 13.29 -3.76 -3.28
CA GLU A 33 14.30 -3.74 -2.24
C GLU A 33 15.69 -3.82 -2.86
N ILE A 34 16.64 -3.01 -2.37
CA ILE A 34 18.01 -2.95 -2.90
C ILE A 34 18.98 -3.50 -1.86
N SER A 35 18.89 -2.94 -0.65
CA SER A 35 19.69 -3.28 0.52
C SER A 35 19.09 -2.59 1.75
N GLY A 36 19.57 -2.97 2.92
CA GLY A 36 19.12 -2.46 4.22
C GLY A 36 18.44 -3.57 5.02
N GLU A 37 18.36 -3.34 6.32
CA GLU A 37 17.65 -4.22 7.26
C GLU A 37 16.80 -3.33 8.16
N PHE A 38 15.66 -3.84 8.63
CA PHE A 38 14.80 -3.08 9.52
C PHE A 38 15.48 -2.84 10.86
N VAL A 39 15.38 -1.61 11.35
CA VAL A 39 15.79 -1.20 12.70
C VAL A 39 14.62 -0.46 13.33
N SER A 40 14.17 -0.94 14.49
CA SER A 40 13.08 -0.33 15.24
C SER A 40 13.41 1.12 15.62
N ASN A 41 12.40 1.97 15.65
CA ASN A 41 12.53 3.38 16.02
C ASN A 41 11.22 3.90 16.64
N ASP A 42 11.20 5.17 17.07
CA ASP A 42 10.06 5.79 17.76
C ASP A 42 8.75 5.82 16.93
N GLU A 43 8.82 5.58 15.62
CA GLU A 43 7.65 5.53 14.74
C GLU A 43 7.18 4.10 14.42
N THR A 44 8.11 3.12 14.39
CA THR A 44 7.82 1.75 13.94
C THR A 44 8.57 0.73 14.80
N ASP A 45 7.81 -0.11 15.49
CA ASP A 45 8.35 -1.12 16.41
C ASP A 45 8.80 -2.40 15.68
N ALA A 46 8.14 -2.78 14.58
CA ALA A 46 8.38 -4.03 13.87
C ALA A 46 8.05 -3.96 12.36
N CYS A 47 8.67 -4.85 11.58
CA CYS A 47 8.43 -5.04 10.15
C CYS A 47 8.51 -6.53 9.81
N ASP A 48 7.60 -7.03 8.98
CA ASP A 48 7.56 -8.42 8.53
C ASP A 48 6.83 -8.56 7.18
N TYR A 49 6.97 -9.72 6.53
CA TYR A 49 6.28 -10.08 5.29
C TYR A 49 5.07 -10.97 5.58
N PHE A 50 3.95 -10.65 4.94
CA PHE A 50 2.70 -11.39 5.12
C PHE A 50 2.17 -11.90 3.78
N ALA A 51 1.66 -13.13 3.81
CA ALA A 51 0.89 -13.66 2.69
C ALA A 51 -0.49 -12.99 2.64
N LEU A 52 -1.06 -12.86 1.44
CA LEU A 52 -2.34 -12.16 1.22
C LEU A 52 -3.53 -12.83 1.96
N ASP A 53 -3.46 -14.14 2.13
CA ASP A 53 -4.43 -14.96 2.87
C ASP A 53 -4.17 -15.01 4.38
N ASN A 54 -3.03 -14.48 4.84
CA ASN A 54 -2.63 -14.44 6.25
C ASN A 54 -2.17 -13.04 6.65
N LEU A 55 -2.99 -12.03 6.36
CA LEU A 55 -2.72 -10.64 6.72
C LEU A 55 -2.89 -10.42 8.24
N PRO A 56 -2.07 -9.55 8.85
CA PRO A 56 -2.25 -9.15 10.22
C PRO A 56 -3.48 -8.24 10.35
N LYS A 57 -3.80 -7.85 11.58
CA LYS A 57 -4.83 -6.82 11.81
C LYS A 57 -4.43 -5.51 11.10
N LEU A 58 -5.27 -5.07 10.16
CA LEU A 58 -5.00 -3.88 9.35
C LEU A 58 -5.38 -2.59 10.09
N SER A 59 -4.59 -1.54 9.84
CA SER A 59 -5.01 -0.16 10.10
C SER A 59 -5.84 0.31 8.91
N LEU A 60 -7.16 0.19 9.01
CA LEU A 60 -8.08 0.46 7.90
C LEU A 60 -8.11 1.92 7.45
N ASP A 61 -7.64 2.86 8.25
CA ASP A 61 -7.43 4.25 7.84
C ASP A 61 -6.27 4.39 6.84
N ARG A 62 -5.25 3.52 6.98
CA ARG A 62 -4.04 3.52 6.15
C ARG A 62 -4.18 2.64 4.92
N ASN A 63 -4.67 1.41 5.05
CA ASN A 63 -4.82 0.49 3.91
C ASN A 63 -6.00 -0.48 4.16
N THR A 64 -6.82 -0.71 3.13
CA THR A 64 -7.82 -1.78 3.17
C THR A 64 -7.29 -3.07 2.54
N LYS A 65 -8.00 -4.18 2.75
CA LYS A 65 -7.67 -5.46 2.12
C LYS A 65 -7.74 -5.35 0.60
N GLU A 66 -8.73 -4.66 0.06
CA GLU A 66 -8.94 -4.46 -1.38
C GLU A 66 -7.76 -3.69 -2.02
N GLN A 67 -7.23 -2.67 -1.32
CA GLN A 67 -6.04 -1.93 -1.75
C GLN A 67 -4.78 -2.83 -1.75
N ILE A 68 -4.65 -3.71 -0.75
CA ILE A 68 -3.54 -4.69 -0.71
C ILE A 68 -3.68 -5.70 -1.85
N GLU A 69 -4.87 -6.26 -2.08
CA GLU A 69 -5.14 -7.16 -3.20
C GLU A 69 -4.83 -6.53 -4.55
N MET A 70 -5.18 -5.25 -4.73
CA MET A 70 -4.80 -4.46 -5.91
C MET A 70 -3.29 -4.40 -6.09
N CYS A 71 -2.52 -4.11 -5.03
CA CYS A 71 -1.06 -4.10 -5.09
C CYS A 71 -0.48 -5.47 -5.47
N PHE A 72 -1.04 -6.56 -4.94
CA PHE A 72 -0.64 -7.93 -5.31
C PHE A 72 -0.93 -8.21 -6.79
N LYS A 73 -2.08 -7.80 -7.33
CA LYS A 73 -2.39 -7.93 -8.76
C LYS A 73 -1.40 -7.14 -9.62
N ALA A 74 -1.16 -5.88 -9.29
CA ALA A 74 -0.23 -5.02 -9.99
C ALA A 74 1.23 -5.51 -9.97
N SER A 75 1.63 -6.22 -8.89
CA SER A 75 2.97 -6.81 -8.79
C SER A 75 3.18 -7.99 -9.76
N LYS A 76 2.11 -8.70 -10.11
CA LYS A 76 2.14 -9.89 -10.99
C LYS A 76 1.88 -9.56 -12.46
N ASP A 77 1.35 -8.36 -12.74
CA ASP A 77 1.02 -7.92 -14.09
C ASP A 77 2.11 -6.97 -14.64
N PRO A 78 2.94 -7.40 -15.61
CA PRO A 78 3.97 -6.54 -16.20
C PRO A 78 3.39 -5.35 -16.98
N ASN A 79 2.14 -5.44 -17.45
CA ASN A 79 1.45 -4.42 -18.25
C ASN A 79 0.39 -3.65 -17.46
N TRP A 80 0.44 -3.74 -16.12
CA TRP A 80 -0.51 -3.07 -15.24
C TRP A 80 -0.66 -1.59 -15.60
N GLN A 81 -1.89 -1.17 -15.83
CA GLN A 81 -2.23 0.23 -16.04
C GLN A 81 -2.49 0.89 -14.69
N THR A 82 -1.78 1.98 -14.41
CA THR A 82 -2.00 2.75 -13.18
C THR A 82 -3.47 3.15 -13.08
N LEU A 83 -4.07 2.91 -11.92
CA LEU A 83 -5.44 3.32 -11.64
C LEU A 83 -5.44 4.78 -11.16
N PHE A 84 -6.37 5.58 -11.68
CA PHE A 84 -6.55 6.98 -11.30
C PHE A 84 -8.00 7.23 -10.95
N GLU A 85 -8.19 8.05 -9.92
CA GLU A 85 -9.48 8.55 -9.45
C GLU A 85 -9.35 10.01 -9.00
#